data_AF-A0A1F8LPQ9-F1
#
_entry.id   AF-A0A1F8LPQ9-F1
#
_cell.length_a   1.000
_cell.length_b   1.000
_cell.length_c   1.000
_cell.angle_alpha   90.00
_cell.angle_beta   90.00
_cell.angle_gamma   90.00
#
_symmetry.space_group_name_H-M   'P 1'
#
loop_
_entity.id
_entity.type
_entity.pdbx_description
1 polymer ?
#
loop_
_entity_poly.entity_id
_entity_poly.type
_entity_poly.pdbx_seq_one_letter_code
_entity_poly.pdbx_strand_id
1 'polypeptide(L)'
;MAFRNPDNRENITNIEHRLAALYEEYYDKIARYIYVRIGDKSESEDLASEVFLKALKAIKSYRDSGPPMQAWLFKIAHNMVVDHLRKVSRIRTISIDAVEIVDDNDPVDITEKKIEMEKVGAAMVQLTEEQREVIRLRFFGGLTSKEAAAVLNKTDGAVREMQRAALEKLRLVLDVK
;
A
#
# COMPACT_ATOMS: atom_id res chain seq x y z
N MET A 1 -10.79 -5.33 41.91
CA MET A 1 -11.62 -4.45 41.06
C MET A 1 -10.75 -3.29 40.61
N ALA A 2 -10.28 -3.27 39.35
CA ALA A 2 -9.47 -2.18 38.83
C ALA A 2 -10.40 -1.10 38.26
N PHE A 3 -10.39 0.08 38.86
CA PHE A 3 -11.09 1.26 38.36
C PHE A 3 -10.56 1.62 36.98
N ARG A 4 -11.40 1.50 35.96
CA ARG A 4 -11.09 1.85 34.58
C ARG A 4 -11.03 3.38 34.50
N ASN A 5 -9.83 3.94 34.45
CA ASN A 5 -9.57 5.39 34.44
C ASN A 5 -10.37 6.08 33.31
N PRO A 6 -11.25 7.07 33.59
CA PRO A 6 -12.06 7.76 32.59
C PRO A 6 -11.21 8.43 31.48
N ASP A 7 -10.02 8.95 31.80
CA ASP A 7 -9.07 9.50 30.82
C ASP A 7 -8.70 8.52 29.71
N ASN A 8 -8.69 7.22 30.01
CA ASN A 8 -8.35 6.20 29.03
C ASN A 8 -9.52 5.94 28.05
N ARG A 9 -10.77 6.19 28.45
CA ARG A 9 -11.92 6.05 27.55
C ARG A 9 -11.99 7.20 26.57
N GLU A 10 -11.80 8.43 27.04
CA GLU A 10 -11.81 9.62 26.18
C GLU A 10 -10.68 9.58 25.13
N ASN A 11 -9.49 9.15 25.52
CA ASN A 11 -8.37 8.96 24.59
C ASN A 11 -8.66 7.88 23.53
N ILE A 12 -9.22 6.74 23.93
CA ILE A 12 -9.58 5.66 22.98
C ILE A 12 -10.62 6.17 21.98
N THR A 13 -11.67 6.85 22.45
CA THR A 13 -12.72 7.40 21.58
C THR A 13 -12.16 8.44 20.59
N ASN A 14 -11.21 9.27 21.01
CA ASN A 14 -10.52 10.21 20.10
C ASN A 14 -9.72 9.48 19.00
N ILE A 15 -8.97 8.43 19.38
CA ILE A 15 -8.21 7.63 18.41
C ILE A 15 -9.15 6.88 17.44
N GLU A 16 -10.28 6.37 17.93
CA GLU A 16 -11.31 5.73 17.10
C GLU A 16 -11.93 6.72 16.09
N HIS A 17 -12.24 7.95 16.50
CA HIS A 17 -12.72 8.99 15.57
C HIS A 17 -11.68 9.37 14.52
N ARG A 18 -10.39 9.45 14.90
CA ARG A 18 -9.30 9.68 13.94
C ARG A 18 -9.17 8.54 12.93
N LEU A 19 -9.33 7.28 13.37
CA LEU A 19 -9.33 6.13 12.48
C LEU A 19 -10.52 6.19 11.50
N ALA A 20 -11.71 6.58 11.96
CA ALA A 20 -12.88 6.75 11.10
C ALA A 20 -12.65 7.83 10.04
N ALA A 21 -12.07 8.98 10.41
CA ALA A 21 -11.72 10.02 9.44
C ALA A 21 -10.69 9.54 8.40
N LEU A 22 -9.71 8.73 8.82
CA LEU A 22 -8.74 8.14 7.91
C LEU A 22 -9.31 7.06 7.01
N TYR A 23 -10.41 6.40 7.39
CA TYR A 23 -11.10 5.45 6.50
C TYR A 23 -11.54 6.16 5.21
N GLU A 24 -12.26 7.28 5.35
CA GLU A 24 -12.75 8.06 4.21
C GLU A 24 -11.63 8.53 3.27
N GLU A 25 -10.45 8.85 3.81
CA GLU A 25 -9.33 9.35 3.00
C GLU A 25 -8.43 8.24 2.43
N TYR A 26 -8.22 7.16 3.19
CA TYR A 26 -7.19 6.16 2.89
C TYR A 26 -7.72 4.81 2.44
N TYR A 27 -9.04 4.54 2.49
CA TYR A 27 -9.60 3.29 1.99
C TYR A 27 -9.22 3.07 0.52
N ASP A 28 -9.55 4.01 -0.36
CA ASP A 28 -9.25 3.90 -1.80
C ASP A 28 -7.74 3.84 -2.08
N LYS A 29 -6.92 4.56 -1.30
CA LYS A 29 -5.46 4.53 -1.44
C LYS A 29 -4.89 3.16 -1.05
N ILE A 30 -5.42 2.55 0.00
CA ILE A 30 -5.02 1.22 0.47
C ILE A 30 -5.51 0.16 -0.51
N ALA A 31 -6.78 0.20 -0.94
CA ALA A 31 -7.34 -0.69 -1.95
C ALA A 31 -6.53 -0.63 -3.24
N ARG A 32 -6.23 0.58 -3.75
CA ARG A 32 -5.36 0.78 -4.92
C ARG A 32 -3.96 0.21 -4.73
N TYR A 33 -3.34 0.46 -3.57
CA TYR A 33 -2.02 -0.09 -3.26
C TYR A 33 -2.02 -1.63 -3.22
N ILE A 34 -3.07 -2.26 -2.66
CA ILE A 34 -3.22 -3.71 -2.64
C ILE A 34 -3.48 -4.23 -4.06
N TYR A 35 -4.36 -3.57 -4.81
CA TYR A 35 -4.71 -3.94 -6.17
C TYR A 35 -3.48 -4.01 -7.08
N VAL A 36 -2.62 -2.99 -7.08
CA VAL A 36 -1.39 -3.01 -7.90
C VAL A 36 -0.35 -4.05 -7.45
N ARG A 37 -0.59 -4.74 -6.33
CA ARG A 37 0.24 -5.85 -5.84
C ARG A 37 -0.31 -7.22 -6.24
N ILE A 38 -1.63 -7.37 -6.33
CA ILE A 38 -2.29 -8.68 -6.46
C ILE A 38 -3.09 -8.83 -7.76
N GLY A 39 -3.52 -7.74 -8.39
CA GLY A 39 -4.25 -7.73 -9.67
C GLY A 39 -5.72 -8.13 -9.60
N ASP A 40 -6.26 -8.43 -8.42
CA ASP A 40 -7.68 -8.78 -8.22
C ASP A 40 -8.39 -7.65 -7.46
N LYS A 41 -9.39 -7.04 -8.10
CA LYS A 41 -10.15 -5.91 -7.54
C LYS A 41 -10.95 -6.32 -6.31
N SER A 42 -11.72 -7.41 -6.41
CA SER A 42 -12.57 -7.88 -5.31
C SER A 42 -11.72 -8.26 -4.09
N GLU A 43 -10.65 -9.01 -4.30
CA GLU A 43 -9.76 -9.40 -3.22
C GLU A 43 -9.02 -8.19 -2.62
N SER A 44 -8.73 -7.17 -3.43
CA SER A 44 -8.11 -5.94 -2.94
C SER A 44 -9.02 -5.12 -2.03
N GLU A 45 -10.30 -5.01 -2.36
CA GLU A 45 -11.33 -4.33 -1.57
C GLU A 45 -11.61 -5.08 -0.26
N ASP A 46 -11.64 -6.41 -0.31
CA ASP A 46 -11.77 -7.27 0.86
C ASP A 46 -10.57 -7.10 1.81
N LEU A 47 -9.34 -7.20 1.29
CA LEU A 47 -8.13 -7.01 2.09
C LEU A 47 -8.04 -5.59 2.65
N ALA A 48 -8.44 -4.55 1.89
CA ALA A 48 -8.50 -3.19 2.39
C ALA A 48 -9.46 -3.07 3.58
N SER A 49 -10.65 -3.67 3.49
CA SER A 49 -11.61 -3.72 4.59
C SER A 49 -11.03 -4.44 5.82
N GLU A 50 -10.31 -5.55 5.62
CA GLU A 50 -9.64 -6.25 6.70
C GLU A 50 -8.52 -5.42 7.36
N VAL A 51 -7.81 -4.56 6.61
CA VAL A 51 -6.79 -3.66 7.17
C VAL A 51 -7.40 -2.74 8.23
N PHE A 52 -8.53 -2.10 7.94
CA PHE A 52 -9.21 -1.23 8.89
C PHE A 52 -9.81 -2.01 10.06
N LEU A 53 -10.34 -3.22 9.82
CA LEU A 53 -10.79 -4.10 10.90
C LEU A 53 -9.64 -4.47 11.85
N LYS A 54 -8.46 -4.79 11.32
CA LYS A 54 -7.27 -5.06 12.13
C LYS A 54 -6.78 -3.82 12.86
N ALA A 55 -6.80 -2.67 12.20
CA ALA A 55 -6.45 -1.40 12.83
C ALA A 55 -7.38 -1.11 14.02
N LEU A 56 -8.70 -1.27 13.84
CA LEU A 56 -9.68 -1.09 14.92
C LEU A 56 -9.44 -2.05 16.09
N LYS A 57 -9.16 -3.33 15.81
CA LYS A 57 -8.83 -4.31 16.87
C LYS A 57 -7.53 -3.97 17.61
N ALA A 58 -6.56 -3.39 16.90
CA ALA A 58 -5.26 -3.02 17.44
C ALA A 58 -5.19 -1.58 17.95
N ILE A 59 -6.26 -0.79 17.85
CA ILE A 59 -6.24 0.67 18.03
C ILE A 59 -5.77 1.08 19.43
N LYS A 60 -6.07 0.26 20.44
CA LYS A 60 -5.65 0.47 21.84
C LYS A 60 -4.13 0.36 22.04
N SER A 61 -3.41 -0.24 21.11
CA SER A 61 -1.95 -0.36 21.13
C SER A 61 -1.26 0.75 20.33
N TYR A 62 -2.01 1.53 19.55
CA TYR A 62 -1.46 2.64 18.79
C TYR A 62 -0.95 3.75 19.74
N ARG A 63 0.19 4.33 19.38
CA ARG A 63 0.80 5.45 20.12
C ARG A 63 1.21 6.53 19.13
N ASP A 64 0.80 7.77 19.38
CA ASP A 64 1.13 8.94 18.56
C ASP A 64 2.64 9.26 18.54
N SER A 65 3.43 8.72 19.47
CA SER A 65 4.89 8.83 19.46
C SER A 65 5.57 8.00 18.36
N GLY A 66 4.81 7.14 17.66
CA GLY A 66 5.30 6.31 16.57
C GLY A 66 5.09 6.94 15.19
N PRO A 67 5.06 6.13 14.12
CA PRO A 67 4.69 6.59 12.79
C PRO A 67 3.30 7.24 12.78
N PRO A 68 3.06 8.21 11.89
CA PRO A 68 1.71 8.72 11.64
C PRO A 68 0.74 7.56 11.35
N MET A 69 -0.51 7.71 11.78
CA MET A 69 -1.51 6.63 11.72
C MET A 69 -1.69 6.08 10.30
N GLN A 70 -1.61 6.93 9.27
CA GLN A 70 -1.61 6.49 7.88
C GLN A 70 -0.45 5.53 7.54
N ALA A 71 0.77 5.81 7.98
CA ALA A 71 1.91 4.92 7.78
C ALA A 71 1.73 3.59 8.54
N TRP A 72 1.07 3.64 9.70
CA TRP A 72 0.71 2.43 10.45
C TRP A 72 -0.35 1.60 9.71
N LEU A 73 -1.38 2.21 9.10
CA LEU A 73 -2.35 1.50 8.25
C LEU A 73 -1.67 0.83 7.05
N PHE A 74 -0.80 1.55 6.34
CA PHE A 74 -0.03 0.95 5.23
C PHE A 74 0.94 -0.13 5.70
N LYS A 75 1.43 -0.07 6.94
CA LYS A 75 2.23 -1.16 7.51
C LYS A 75 1.39 -2.43 7.69
N ILE A 76 0.16 -2.29 8.17
CA ILE A 76 -0.79 -3.42 8.28
C ILE A 76 -1.07 -3.98 6.88
N ALA A 77 -1.43 -3.11 5.91
CA ALA A 77 -1.69 -3.49 4.53
C ALA A 77 -0.51 -4.22 3.88
N HIS A 78 0.69 -3.66 3.99
CA HIS A 78 1.91 -4.26 3.45
C HIS A 78 2.15 -5.67 3.99
N ASN A 79 2.04 -5.85 5.31
CA ASN A 79 2.22 -7.17 5.93
C ASN A 79 1.17 -8.18 5.43
N MET A 80 -0.10 -7.75 5.32
CA MET A 80 -1.19 -8.59 4.82
C MET A 80 -0.98 -9.02 3.39
N VAL A 81 -0.58 -8.10 2.50
CA VAL A 81 -0.28 -8.41 1.11
C VAL A 81 0.92 -9.36 0.99
N VAL A 82 1.98 -9.13 1.76
CA VAL A 82 3.16 -10.01 1.77
C VAL A 82 2.76 -11.43 2.21
N ASP A 83 1.93 -11.56 3.24
CA ASP A 83 1.46 -12.86 3.72
C ASP A 83 0.51 -13.53 2.73
N HIS A 84 -0.38 -12.75 2.09
CA HIS A 84 -1.27 -13.22 1.03
C HIS A 84 -0.46 -13.77 -0.16
N LEU A 85 0.47 -12.99 -0.72
CA LEU A 85 1.30 -13.41 -1.85
C LEU A 85 2.19 -14.62 -1.51
N ARG A 86 2.69 -14.73 -0.28
CA ARG A 86 3.42 -15.92 0.20
C ARG A 86 2.55 -17.18 0.25
N LYS A 87 1.26 -17.05 0.57
CA LYS A 87 0.32 -18.18 0.54
C LYS A 87 0.02 -18.58 -0.90
N VAL A 88 -0.27 -17.61 -1.76
CA VAL A 88 -0.58 -17.87 -3.18
C VAL A 88 0.61 -18.51 -3.88
N SER A 89 1.85 -18.03 -3.68
CA SER A 89 3.04 -18.61 -4.30
C SER A 89 3.41 -20.01 -3.80
N ARG A 90 3.06 -20.35 -2.55
CA ARG A 90 3.20 -21.73 -2.04
C ARG A 90 2.20 -22.69 -2.68
N ILE A 91 1.02 -22.19 -3.06
CA ILE A 91 -0.04 -22.97 -3.70
C ILE A 91 0.18 -23.05 -5.22
N ARG A 92 0.68 -21.96 -5.83
CA ARG A 92 0.99 -21.84 -7.26
C ARG A 92 2.51 -21.88 -7.45
N THR A 93 3.05 -23.03 -7.83
CA THR A 93 4.48 -23.29 -8.04
C THR A 93 5.13 -22.53 -9.23
N ILE A 94 4.59 -21.38 -9.67
CA ILE A 94 5.05 -20.61 -10.85
C ILE A 94 4.89 -19.09 -10.63
N SER A 95 5.88 -18.32 -11.12
CA SER A 95 6.09 -16.86 -10.97
C SER A 95 4.84 -16.00 -11.22
N ILE A 96 4.52 -15.12 -10.27
CA ILE A 96 3.52 -14.05 -10.42
C ILE A 96 4.26 -12.79 -10.87
N ASP A 97 4.51 -12.68 -12.17
CA ASP A 97 4.99 -11.44 -12.81
C ASP A 97 4.06 -11.08 -13.98
N ALA A 98 2.78 -10.87 -13.66
CA ALA A 98 1.85 -10.15 -14.54
C ALA A 98 0.69 -9.65 -13.68
N VAL A 99 0.73 -8.36 -13.31
CA VAL A 99 -0.44 -7.67 -12.76
C VAL A 99 -1.18 -7.07 -13.96
N GLU A 100 -2.34 -7.63 -14.30
CA GLU A 100 -3.28 -6.94 -15.20
C GLU A 100 -3.92 -5.80 -14.40
N ILE A 101 -3.56 -4.57 -14.73
CA ILE A 101 -4.22 -3.37 -14.19
C ILE A 101 -5.47 -3.16 -15.04
N VAL A 102 -6.59 -3.75 -14.63
CA VAL A 102 -7.92 -3.45 -15.19
C VAL A 102 -8.48 -2.19 -14.51
N ASP A 103 -8.71 -1.13 -15.28
CA ASP A 103 -9.47 0.07 -14.87
C ASP A 103 -10.90 -0.05 -15.40
N ASP A 104 -11.88 0.37 -14.61
CA ASP A 104 -13.33 0.06 -14.79
C ASP A 104 -14.11 1.29 -15.31
N ASN A 105 -13.49 2.11 -16.19
CA ASN A 105 -14.09 3.34 -16.72
C ASN A 105 -14.19 3.35 -18.26
N ASP A 106 -15.19 4.07 -18.80
CA ASP A 106 -15.70 4.30 -20.18
C ASP A 106 -14.91 3.77 -21.43
N PRO A 107 -15.52 3.04 -22.40
CA PRO A 107 -14.88 2.20 -23.43
C PRO A 107 -13.85 2.82 -24.38
N VAL A 108 -13.89 4.14 -24.61
CA VAL A 108 -13.12 4.78 -25.69
C VAL A 108 -11.76 5.32 -25.21
N ASP A 109 -11.63 5.61 -23.91
CA ASP A 109 -10.40 6.13 -23.26
C ASP A 109 -9.54 4.98 -22.67
N ILE A 110 -10.06 3.75 -22.66
CA ILE A 110 -9.43 2.59 -22.02
C ILE A 110 -8.26 2.04 -22.82
N THR A 111 -8.31 2.07 -24.15
CA THR A 111 -7.32 1.32 -24.94
C THR A 111 -5.94 1.97 -24.85
N GLU A 112 -5.85 3.30 -24.94
CA GLU A 112 -4.58 4.00 -24.78
C GLU A 112 -4.06 3.92 -23.34
N LYS A 113 -4.92 4.19 -22.34
CA LYS A 113 -4.55 4.08 -20.92
C LYS A 113 -4.14 2.67 -20.52
N LYS A 114 -4.81 1.64 -21.03
CA LYS A 114 -4.47 0.23 -20.76
C LYS A 114 -3.11 -0.11 -21.36
N ILE A 115 -2.81 0.31 -22.59
CA ILE A 115 -1.50 0.12 -23.21
C ILE A 115 -0.41 0.85 -22.41
N GLU A 116 -0.67 2.06 -21.94
CA GLU A 116 0.27 2.79 -21.07
C GLU A 116 0.49 2.08 -19.72
N MET A 117 -0.58 1.60 -19.09
CA MET A 117 -0.51 0.84 -17.84
C MET A 117 0.24 -0.49 -18.01
N GLU A 118 0.06 -1.19 -19.13
CA GLU A 118 0.81 -2.41 -19.46
C GLU A 118 2.30 -2.11 -19.63
N LYS A 119 2.66 -1.00 -20.29
CA LYS A 119 4.05 -0.54 -20.41
C LYS A 119 4.66 -0.21 -19.04
N VAL A 120 3.91 0.48 -18.18
CA VAL A 120 4.34 0.76 -16.80
C VAL A 120 4.51 -0.54 -16.02
N GLY A 121 3.59 -1.48 -16.14
CA GLY A 121 3.67 -2.81 -15.51
C GLY A 121 4.94 -3.56 -15.95
N ALA A 122 5.21 -3.61 -17.25
CA ALA A 122 6.41 -4.24 -17.80
C ALA A 122 7.71 -3.54 -17.33
N ALA A 123 7.72 -2.21 -17.27
CA ALA A 123 8.88 -1.46 -16.77
C ALA A 123 9.11 -1.69 -15.27
N MET A 124 8.05 -1.86 -14.48
CA MET A 124 8.15 -2.17 -13.05
C MET A 124 8.81 -3.54 -12.79
N VAL A 125 8.68 -4.51 -13.71
CA VAL A 125 9.38 -5.82 -13.59
C VAL A 125 10.90 -5.66 -13.58
N GLN A 126 11.45 -4.63 -14.23
CA GLN A 126 12.90 -4.36 -14.29
C GLN A 126 13.47 -3.77 -12.98
N LEU A 127 12.59 -3.37 -12.05
CA LEU A 127 12.99 -2.87 -10.74
C LEU A 127 13.23 -4.03 -9.77
N THR A 128 14.08 -3.82 -8.77
CA THR A 128 14.14 -4.75 -7.65
C THR A 128 12.82 -4.72 -6.86
N GLU A 129 12.50 -5.78 -6.12
CA GLU A 129 11.26 -5.81 -5.34
C GLU A 129 11.16 -4.65 -4.34
N GLU A 130 12.28 -4.28 -3.70
CA GLU A 130 12.32 -3.12 -2.80
C GLU A 130 12.08 -1.80 -3.54
N GLN A 131 12.62 -1.65 -4.75
CA GLN A 131 12.38 -0.47 -5.59
C GLN A 131 10.92 -0.37 -6.02
N ARG A 132 10.33 -1.47 -6.50
CA ARG A 132 8.90 -1.53 -6.83
C ARG A 132 8.04 -1.15 -5.64
N GLU A 133 8.40 -1.64 -4.46
CA GLU A 133 7.62 -1.39 -3.26
C GLU A 133 7.69 0.07 -2.82
N VAL A 134 8.86 0.71 -2.94
CA VAL A 134 8.99 2.16 -2.76
C VAL A 134 8.08 2.90 -3.73
N ILE A 135 8.08 2.54 -5.03
CA ILE A 135 7.21 3.19 -6.01
C ILE A 135 5.72 3.00 -5.66
N ARG A 136 5.30 1.78 -5.28
CA ARG A 136 3.92 1.48 -4.90
C ARG A 136 3.45 2.32 -3.71
N LEU A 137 4.23 2.40 -2.65
CA LEU A 137 3.88 3.20 -1.47
C LEU A 137 3.87 4.71 -1.76
N ARG A 138 4.81 5.21 -2.56
CA ARG A 138 4.98 6.64 -2.83
C ARG A 138 3.96 7.19 -3.83
N PHE A 139 3.65 6.44 -4.88
CA PHE A 139 2.82 6.93 -5.98
C PHE A 139 1.39 6.39 -5.93
N PHE A 140 1.19 5.11 -5.60
CA PHE A 140 -0.15 4.52 -5.52
C PHE A 140 -0.75 4.69 -4.12
N GLY A 141 0.06 4.54 -3.08
CA GLY A 141 -0.33 4.78 -1.69
C GLY A 141 -0.28 6.27 -1.26
N GLY A 142 0.35 7.13 -2.06
CA GLY A 142 0.45 8.57 -1.81
C GLY A 142 1.27 8.95 -0.56
N LEU A 143 2.14 8.05 -0.07
CA LEU A 143 2.94 8.30 1.12
C LEU A 143 4.12 9.23 0.85
N THR A 144 4.55 9.96 1.87
CA THR A 144 5.84 10.64 1.89
C THR A 144 7.00 9.63 2.03
N SER A 145 8.24 10.09 1.79
CA SER A 145 9.43 9.25 1.95
C SER A 145 9.60 8.75 3.38
N LYS A 146 9.28 9.59 4.38
CA LYS A 146 9.35 9.26 5.80
C LYS A 146 8.32 8.20 6.19
N GLU A 147 7.08 8.32 5.69
CA GLU A 147 6.02 7.36 5.96
C GLU A 147 6.31 6.02 5.30
N ALA A 148 6.72 6.02 4.03
CA ALA A 148 7.14 4.79 3.35
C ALA A 148 8.34 4.13 4.04
N ALA A 149 9.28 4.92 4.58
CA ALA A 149 10.40 4.40 5.36
C ALA A 149 9.93 3.68 6.63
N ALA A 150 8.93 4.23 7.34
CA ALA A 150 8.32 3.58 8.48
C ALA A 150 7.60 2.27 8.09
N VAL A 151 6.91 2.24 6.96
CA VAL A 151 6.27 1.02 6.43
C VAL A 151 7.32 -0.06 6.12
N LEU A 152 8.43 0.31 5.48
CA LEU A 152 9.46 -0.62 5.03
C LEU A 152 10.54 -0.94 6.06
N ASN A 153 10.47 -0.34 7.25
CA ASN A 153 11.52 -0.42 8.27
C ASN A 153 12.90 -0.02 7.72
N LYS A 154 12.95 1.12 7.03
CA LYS A 154 14.15 1.70 6.42
C LYS A 154 14.33 3.14 6.87
N THR A 155 15.43 3.78 6.46
CA THR A 155 15.63 5.22 6.67
C THR A 155 14.97 6.02 5.56
N ASP A 156 14.57 7.26 5.88
CA ASP A 156 14.03 8.23 4.91
C ASP A 156 15.01 8.45 3.73
N GLY A 157 16.32 8.53 4.02
CA GLY A 157 17.37 8.63 3.00
C GLY A 157 17.43 7.42 2.07
N ALA A 158 17.34 6.20 2.61
CA ALA A 158 17.33 4.99 1.80
C ALA A 158 16.11 4.92 0.87
N VAL A 159 14.93 5.35 1.34
CA VAL A 159 13.72 5.43 0.50
C VAL A 159 13.88 6.44 -0.63
N ARG A 160 14.44 7.62 -0.37
CA ARG A 160 14.70 8.61 -1.43
C ARG A 160 15.69 8.09 -2.47
N GLU A 161 16.75 7.43 -2.03
CA GLU A 161 17.75 6.85 -2.93
C GLU A 161 17.15 5.75 -3.81
N MET A 162 16.40 4.82 -3.22
CA MET A 162 15.70 3.78 -3.97
C MET A 162 14.67 4.36 -4.94
N GLN A 163 13.93 5.41 -4.54
CA GLN A 163 12.99 6.09 -5.45
C GLN A 163 13.74 6.71 -6.63
N ARG A 164 14.84 7.43 -6.40
CA ARG A 164 15.64 8.02 -7.47
C ARG A 164 16.12 6.95 -8.45
N ALA A 165 16.76 5.91 -7.94
CA ALA A 165 17.28 4.81 -8.76
C ALA A 165 16.17 4.07 -9.51
N ALA A 166 14.98 3.92 -8.91
CA ALA A 166 13.82 3.33 -9.57
C ALA A 166 13.31 4.21 -10.72
N LEU A 167 13.17 5.52 -10.50
CA LEU A 167 12.71 6.45 -11.53
C LEU A 167 13.69 6.56 -12.70
N GLU A 168 15.01 6.54 -12.43
CA GLU A 168 16.04 6.51 -13.47
C GLU A 168 15.91 5.26 -14.36
N LYS A 169 15.71 4.09 -13.75
CA LYS A 169 15.48 2.84 -14.49
C LYS A 169 14.18 2.87 -15.29
N LEU A 170 13.07 3.29 -14.68
CA LEU A 170 11.78 3.38 -15.36
C LEU A 170 11.86 4.32 -16.56
N ARG A 171 12.53 5.47 -16.42
CA ARG A 171 12.77 6.40 -17.52
C ARG A 171 13.54 5.75 -18.66
N LEU A 172 14.63 5.03 -18.36
CA LEU A 172 15.40 4.33 -19.40
C LEU A 172 14.59 3.27 -20.14
N VAL A 173 13.66 2.58 -19.47
CA VAL A 173 12.83 1.55 -20.10
C VAL A 173 11.68 2.16 -20.91
N LEU A 174 11.10 3.27 -20.44
CA LEU A 174 9.96 3.93 -21.08
C LEU A 174 10.36 4.89 -22.21
N ASP A 175 11.57 5.48 -22.18
CA ASP A 175 12.11 6.36 -23.23
C ASP A 175 12.65 5.58 -24.44
N VAL A 176 12.74 4.25 -24.38
CA VAL A 176 13.14 3.41 -25.52
C VAL A 176 11.97 3.35 -26.51
N LYS A 177 12.07 4.16 -27.56
CA LYS A 177 11.20 4.16 -28.74
C LYS A 177 11.32 2.88 -29.56
#